data_AF-A0A5C6NG27-F1
#
_entry.id   AF-A0A5C6NG27-F1
#
_cell.length_a   1.000
_cell.length_b   1.000
_cell.length_c   1.000
_cell.angle_alpha   90.00
_cell.angle_beta   90.00
_cell.angle_gamma   90.00
#
_symmetry.space_group_name_H-M   'P 1'
#
loop_
_entity.id
_entity.type
_entity.pdbx_description
1 polymer ?
#
loop_
_entity_poly.entity_id
_entity_poly.type
_entity_poly.pdbx_seq_one_letter_code
_entity_poly.pdbx_strand_id
1 'polypeptide(L)'
;MGRDWKMLVDIGQQLTFPLEIAATTLRPDLVLWSSLLKSVYIIELTVPWESSAEEAYEHKKLRYTELAAEAQRRGWNPRVYPVEVGCRGFVASSFIKLLKDLGVCEQALQQDDKISL
;
A
#
# COMPACT_ATOMS: atom_id res chain seq x y z
N MET A 1 -21.98 2.04 -1.90
CA MET A 1 -21.00 1.42 -0.99
C MET A 1 -19.65 1.52 -1.70
N GLY A 2 -18.65 2.20 -1.13
CA GLY A 2 -17.35 2.42 -1.82
C GLY A 2 -16.74 3.83 -1.70
N ARG A 3 -17.21 4.68 -0.78
CA ARG A 3 -16.74 6.10 -0.71
C ARG A 3 -15.60 6.36 0.27
N ASP A 4 -15.27 5.41 1.15
CA ASP A 4 -14.28 5.63 2.23
C ASP A 4 -12.95 4.91 2.01
N TRP A 5 -12.83 4.12 0.94
CA TRP A 5 -11.58 3.50 0.54
C TRP A 5 -10.63 4.55 -0.02
N LYS A 6 -9.41 4.56 0.49
CA LYS A 6 -8.32 5.45 0.08
C LYS A 6 -7.13 4.61 -0.36
N MET A 7 -6.38 5.09 -1.36
CA MET A 7 -5.18 4.42 -1.88
C MET A 7 -4.04 5.41 -2.05
N LEU A 8 -2.84 4.95 -1.70
CA LEU A 8 -1.58 5.64 -1.98
C LEU A 8 -0.67 4.67 -2.74
N VAL A 9 -0.08 5.15 -3.82
CA VAL A 9 0.89 4.43 -4.66
C VAL A 9 2.23 5.15 -4.54
N ASP A 10 3.34 4.42 -4.43
CA ASP A 10 4.68 5.01 -4.39
C ASP A 10 5.19 5.41 -5.78
N ILE A 11 4.57 6.44 -6.35
CA ILE A 11 5.02 7.03 -7.61
C ILE A 11 6.13 8.03 -7.28
N GLY A 12 7.37 7.70 -7.67
CA GLY A 12 8.51 8.60 -7.50
C GLY A 12 9.06 8.69 -6.07
N GLN A 13 8.86 7.66 -5.23
CA GLN A 13 9.37 7.55 -3.85
C GLN A 13 8.77 8.55 -2.84
N GLN A 14 7.57 9.06 -3.12
CA GLN A 14 6.90 10.10 -2.32
C GLN A 14 5.81 9.54 -1.40
N LEU A 15 5.58 8.22 -1.36
CA LEU A 15 4.55 7.66 -0.48
C LEU A 15 4.89 7.90 0.99
N THR A 16 3.94 8.51 1.70
CA THR A 16 3.97 8.65 3.15
C THR A 16 2.87 7.79 3.75
N PHE A 17 3.23 6.88 4.65
CA PHE A 17 2.27 5.96 5.24
C PHE A 17 1.22 6.72 6.08
N PRO A 18 -0.08 6.39 6.00
CA PRO A 18 -1.12 7.12 6.72
C PRO A 18 -0.93 7.06 8.24
N LEU A 19 -0.72 8.22 8.86
CA LEU A 19 -0.46 8.33 10.31
C LEU A 19 -1.65 7.84 11.16
N GLU A 20 -2.88 7.90 10.63
CA GLU A 20 -4.09 7.37 11.25
C GLU A 20 -4.05 5.85 11.46
N ILE A 21 -3.21 5.15 10.69
CA ILE A 21 -3.01 3.70 10.76
C ILE A 21 -1.80 3.40 11.64
N ALA A 22 -0.64 3.99 11.35
CA ALA A 22 0.58 3.85 12.14
C ALA A 22 1.61 4.92 11.77
N ALA A 23 2.51 5.26 12.69
CA ALA A 23 3.67 6.10 12.39
C ALA A 23 4.83 5.21 11.92
N THR A 24 5.33 5.43 10.71
CA THR A 24 6.45 4.67 10.16
C THR A 24 7.18 5.44 9.05
N THR A 25 8.45 5.11 8.84
CA THR A 25 9.24 5.55 7.69
C THR A 25 9.28 4.51 6.56
N LEU A 26 8.61 3.36 6.76
CA LEU A 26 8.47 2.33 5.74
C LEU A 26 7.60 2.85 4.59
N ARG A 27 7.98 2.44 3.37
CA ARG A 27 7.38 2.87 2.12
C ARG A 27 7.06 1.64 1.28
N PRO A 28 5.88 1.03 1.48
CA PRO A 28 5.37 0.01 0.56
C PRO A 28 5.05 0.64 -0.80
N ASP A 29 5.07 -0.17 -1.86
CA ASP A 29 4.71 0.30 -3.20
C ASP A 29 3.24 0.78 -3.28
N LEU A 30 2.37 0.19 -2.45
CA LEU A 30 0.94 0.50 -2.44
C LEU A 30 0.33 0.31 -1.04
N VAL A 31 -0.52 1.24 -0.63
CA VAL A 31 -1.37 1.13 0.56
C VAL A 31 -2.82 1.39 0.19
N LEU A 32 -3.72 0.49 0.56
CA LEU A 32 -5.16 0.67 0.43
C LEU A 32 -5.79 0.56 1.82
N TRP A 33 -6.69 1.46 2.20
CA TRP A 33 -7.33 1.37 3.50
C TRP A 33 -8.74 1.98 3.52
N SER A 34 -9.53 1.55 4.50
CA SER A 34 -10.86 2.07 4.80
C SER A 34 -10.93 2.38 6.28
N SER A 35 -11.16 3.66 6.61
CA SER A 35 -11.26 4.10 8.01
C SER A 35 -12.54 3.59 8.69
N LEU A 36 -13.62 3.36 7.92
CA LEU A 36 -14.88 2.82 8.45
C LEU A 36 -14.77 1.33 8.80
N LEU A 37 -14.15 0.54 7.92
CA LEU A 37 -13.96 -0.90 8.12
C LEU A 37 -12.71 -1.20 8.97
N LYS A 38 -11.97 -0.16 9.35
CA LYS A 38 -10.67 -0.25 10.03
C LYS A 38 -9.76 -1.27 9.35
N SER A 39 -9.76 -1.30 8.02
CA SER A 39 -9.02 -2.29 7.23
C SER A 39 -7.88 -1.60 6.48
N VAL A 40 -6.70 -2.23 6.45
CA VAL A 40 -5.53 -1.74 5.69
C VAL A 40 -4.84 -2.89 4.97
N TYR A 41 -4.48 -2.64 3.72
CA TYR A 41 -3.74 -3.52 2.84
C TYR A 41 -2.42 -2.84 2.51
N ILE A 42 -1.32 -3.50 2.88
CA ILE A 42 0.05 -3.06 2.65
C ILE A 42 0.61 -3.97 1.57
N ILE A 43 0.91 -3.41 0.40
CA ILE A 43 1.24 -4.18 -0.79
C ILE A 43 2.66 -3.81 -1.23
N GLU A 44 3.49 -4.81 -1.38
CA GLU A 44 4.89 -4.70 -1.80
C GLU A 44 5.06 -5.44 -3.12
N LEU A 45 5.55 -4.76 -4.14
CA LEU A 45 5.90 -5.36 -5.42
C LEU A 45 7.26 -6.05 -5.31
N THR A 46 7.35 -7.26 -5.85
CA THR A 46 8.60 -8.02 -5.91
C THR A 46 8.82 -8.48 -7.34
N VAL A 47 10.07 -8.48 -7.81
CA VAL A 47 10.41 -9.16 -9.06
C VAL A 47 10.98 -10.51 -8.65
N PRO A 48 10.39 -11.64 -9.07
CA PRO A 48 10.94 -12.95 -8.76
C PRO A 48 12.25 -13.08 -9.56
N TRP A 49 13.38 -13.07 -8.87
CA TRP A 49 14.62 -13.55 -9.47
C TRP A 49 14.71 -15.05 -9.23
N GLU A 50 14.89 -15.83 -10.30
CA GLU A 50 14.78 -17.30 -10.36
C GLU A 50 15.83 -18.01 -9.47
N SER A 51 15.71 -17.98 -8.13
CA SER A 51 16.31 -18.98 -7.20
C SER A 51 16.08 -18.70 -5.71
N SER A 52 15.62 -17.50 -5.30
CA SER A 52 15.48 -17.13 -3.87
C SER A 52 14.15 -16.45 -3.53
N ALA A 53 13.09 -16.74 -4.30
CA ALA A 53 11.79 -16.05 -4.18
C ALA A 53 11.15 -16.22 -2.80
N GLU A 54 11.23 -17.42 -2.20
CA GLU A 54 10.61 -17.74 -0.90
C GLU A 54 11.28 -16.99 0.27
N GLU A 55 12.62 -16.95 0.31
CA GLU A 55 13.36 -16.23 1.36
C GLU A 55 13.18 -14.71 1.24
N ALA A 56 13.18 -14.19 0.01
CA ALA A 56 12.88 -12.77 -0.24
C ALA A 56 11.43 -12.43 0.13
N TYR A 57 10.49 -13.34 -0.11
CA TYR A 57 9.08 -13.20 0.27
C TYR A 57 8.93 -13.12 1.80
N GLU A 58 9.50 -14.07 2.54
CA GLU A 58 9.41 -14.10 4.00
C GLU A 58 10.17 -12.93 4.64
N HIS A 59 11.32 -12.53 4.12
CA HIS A 59 12.04 -11.36 4.62
C HIS A 59 11.27 -10.03 4.36
N LYS A 60 10.59 -9.90 3.22
CA LYS A 60 9.72 -8.74 2.92
C LYS A 60 8.46 -8.73 3.78
N LYS A 61 7.85 -9.88 4.01
CA LYS A 61 6.71 -10.02 4.93
C LYS A 61 7.13 -9.70 6.35
N LEU A 62 8.30 -10.16 6.78
CA LEU A 62 8.88 -9.88 8.10
C LEU A 62 9.05 -8.37 8.33
N ARG A 63 9.49 -7.64 7.30
CA ARG A 63 9.68 -6.18 7.33
C ARG A 63 8.42 -5.39 7.72
N TYR A 64 7.23 -5.90 7.37
CA TYR A 64 5.96 -5.24 7.66
C TYR A 64 5.21 -5.84 8.85
N THR A 65 5.73 -6.88 9.49
CA THR A 65 5.07 -7.54 10.64
C THR A 65 4.92 -6.60 11.83
N GLU A 66 5.96 -5.82 12.15
CA GLU A 66 5.92 -4.86 13.25
C GLU A 66 4.94 -3.72 12.95
N LEU A 67 4.91 -3.25 11.70
CA LEU A 67 3.96 -2.25 11.24
C LEU A 67 2.51 -2.75 11.33
N ALA A 68 2.27 -4.00 10.92
CA ALA A 68 0.98 -4.65 11.08
C ALA A 68 0.60 -4.79 12.56
N ALA A 69 1.52 -5.22 13.42
CA ALA A 69 1.26 -5.33 14.85
C ALA A 69 0.92 -3.97 15.50
N GLU A 70 1.60 -2.88 15.12
CA GLU A 70 1.27 -1.52 15.56
C GLU A 70 -0.11 -1.09 15.06
N ALA A 71 -0.42 -1.30 13.77
CA ALA A 71 -1.72 -0.99 13.21
C ALA A 71 -2.84 -1.77 13.93
N GLN A 72 -2.60 -3.05 14.24
CA GLN A 72 -3.54 -3.88 14.99
C GLN A 72 -3.75 -3.39 16.43
N ARG A 73 -2.68 -2.96 17.12
CA ARG A 73 -2.80 -2.32 18.44
C ARG A 73 -3.62 -1.03 18.41
N ARG A 74 -3.65 -0.33 17.27
CA ARG A 74 -4.49 0.85 17.04
C ARG A 74 -5.91 0.52 16.56
N GLY A 75 -6.29 -0.76 16.55
CA GLY A 75 -7.63 -1.23 16.18
C GLY A 75 -7.86 -1.37 14.68
N TRP A 76 -6.79 -1.44 13.88
CA TRP A 76 -6.87 -1.76 12.46
C TRP A 76 -6.74 -3.26 12.19
N ASN A 77 -7.20 -3.69 11.02
CA ASN A 77 -7.10 -5.04 10.50
C ASN A 77 -6.12 -5.03 9.31
N PRO A 78 -4.80 -5.19 9.58
CA PRO A 78 -3.78 -5.13 8.55
C PRO A 78 -3.67 -6.44 7.78
N ARG A 79 -3.39 -6.32 6.47
CA ARG A 79 -3.04 -7.42 5.59
C ARG A 79 -1.83 -7.02 4.75
N VAL A 80 -0.77 -7.82 4.81
CA VAL A 80 0.46 -7.60 4.04
C VAL A 80 0.47 -8.56 2.85
N TYR A 81 0.62 -8.04 1.64
CA TYR A 81 0.64 -8.81 0.40
C TYR A 81 1.91 -8.50 -0.41
N PRO A 82 2.88 -9.42 -0.46
CA PRO A 82 3.93 -9.38 -1.47
C PRO A 82 3.33 -9.81 -2.81
N VAL A 83 3.38 -8.95 -3.82
CA VAL A 83 2.85 -9.21 -5.17
C VAL A 83 4.01 -9.33 -6.14
N GLU A 84 4.12 -10.47 -6.80
CA GLU A 84 5.16 -10.73 -7.77
C GLU A 84 4.85 -10.09 -9.14
N VAL A 85 5.87 -9.51 -9.75
CA VAL A 85 5.84 -8.83 -11.03
C VAL A 85 6.74 -9.61 -11.98
N GLY A 86 6.13 -10.38 -12.88
CA GLY A 86 6.89 -11.14 -13.89
C GLY A 86 7.65 -10.22 -14.85
N CYS A 87 8.66 -10.77 -15.55
CA CYS A 87 9.65 -10.10 -16.41
C CYS A 87 9.09 -9.22 -17.57
N ARG A 88 7.77 -9.07 -17.71
CA ARG A 88 7.10 -8.19 -18.70
C ARG A 88 6.32 -7.04 -18.07
N GLY A 89 6.55 -6.71 -16.80
CA GLY A 89 5.81 -5.66 -16.11
C GLY A 89 4.35 -6.03 -15.85
N PHE A 90 4.04 -7.33 -15.85
CA PHE A 90 2.72 -7.83 -15.47
C PHE A 90 2.62 -7.83 -13.94
N VAL A 91 2.71 -6.64 -13.32
CA VAL A 91 1.96 -6.40 -12.08
C VAL A 91 0.55 -6.66 -12.52
N ALA A 92 -0.15 -7.63 -11.92
CA ALA A 92 -1.51 -7.99 -12.28
C ALA A 92 -2.29 -6.71 -12.67
N SER A 93 -2.41 -6.46 -13.96
CA SER A 93 -3.11 -5.29 -14.48
C SER A 93 -4.56 -5.38 -14.03
N SER A 94 -5.03 -6.61 -13.83
CA SER A 94 -6.22 -7.04 -13.09
C SER A 94 -6.29 -6.56 -11.64
N PHE A 95 -5.19 -6.47 -10.88
CA PHE A 95 -5.17 -5.96 -9.51
C PHE A 95 -5.27 -4.43 -9.49
N ILE A 96 -4.54 -3.74 -10.36
CA ILE A 96 -4.72 -2.28 -10.54
C ILE A 96 -6.11 -1.96 -11.10
N LYS A 97 -6.65 -2.79 -11.99
CA LYS A 97 -7.99 -2.65 -12.55
C LYS A 97 -9.06 -2.98 -11.50
N LEU A 98 -8.86 -3.99 -10.67
CA LEU A 98 -9.70 -4.28 -9.50
C LEU A 98 -9.68 -3.11 -8.51
N LEU A 99 -8.52 -2.50 -8.24
CA LEU A 99 -8.40 -1.31 -7.39
C LEU A 99 -9.13 -0.09 -7.97
N LYS A 100 -9.07 0.09 -9.30
CA LYS A 100 -9.86 1.10 -10.02
C LYS A 100 -11.37 0.79 -9.96
N ASP A 101 -11.76 -0.46 -10.14
CA ASP A 101 -13.16 -0.93 -10.12
C ASP A 101 -13.76 -0.88 -8.70
N LEU A 102 -12.94 -1.03 -7.67
CA LEU A 102 -13.30 -0.82 -6.26
C LEU A 102 -13.57 0.65 -5.92
N GLY A 103 -13.48 1.56 -6.90
CA GLY A 103 -13.84 2.97 -6.75
C GLY A 103 -12.82 3.77 -5.96
N VAL A 104 -11.58 3.27 -5.85
CA VAL A 104 -10.51 3.96 -5.14
C VAL A 104 -9.94 5.05 -6.04
N CYS A 105 -10.75 6.09 -6.23
CA CYS A 105 -10.40 7.28 -6.98
C CYS A 105 -9.48 8.17 -6.15
N GLU A 106 -8.32 8.44 -6.73
CA GLU A 106 -7.47 9.62 -6.60
C GLU A 106 -8.06 10.75 -5.74
N GLN A 107 -7.67 10.81 -4.47
CA GLN A 107 -7.82 12.01 -3.64
C GLN A 107 -6.50 12.29 -2.92
N ALA A 108 -5.66 13.12 -3.56
CA ALA A 108 -5.08 14.34 -2.99
C ALA A 108 -3.84 14.79 -3.78
N LEU A 109 -4.04 15.26 -5.01
CA LEU A 109 -3.27 16.39 -5.53
C LEU A 109 -4.10 17.66 -5.31
N GLN A 110 -4.14 18.12 -4.07
CA GLN A 110 -4.36 19.54 -3.78
C GLN A 110 -3.24 19.96 -2.84
N GLN A 111 -2.09 20.27 -3.44
CA GLN A 111 -1.19 21.24 -2.83
C GLN A 111 -1.87 22.60 -3.03
N ASP A 112 -2.29 23.20 -1.91
CA ASP A 112 -2.73 24.58 -1.83
C ASP A 112 -1.58 25.51 -2.26
N ASP A 113 -1.56 25.87 -3.55
CA ASP A 113 -0.87 27.07 -4.01
C ASP A 113 -1.67 28.30 -3.56
N LYS A 114 -1.48 28.69 -2.31
CA LYS A 114 -1.71 30.06 -1.84
C LYS A 114 -0.49 30.55 -1.07
N ILE A 115 0.56 30.89 -1.81
CA ILE A 115 1.55 31.86 -1.35
C ILE A 115 1.05 33.23 -1.81
N SER A 116 0.60 34.02 -0.84
CA SER A 116 0.33 35.44 -0.97
C SER A 116 1.58 36.17 -1.47
N LEU A 117 1.40 37.02 -2.48
CA LEU A 117 2.23 38.20 -2.71
C LEU A 117 1.49 39.43 -2.20
#